data_AF-A0A9D4IRS2-F1
#
_entry.id   AF-A0A9D4IRS2-F1
#
_cell.length_a   1.000
_cell.length_b   1.000
_cell.length_c   1.000
_cell.angle_alpha   90.00
_cell.angle_beta   90.00
_cell.angle_gamma   90.00
#
_symmetry.space_group_name_H-M   'P 1'
#
loop_
_entity.id
_entity.type
_entity.pdbx_description
1 polymer ?
#
loop_
_entity_poly.entity_id
_entity_poly.type
_entity_poly.pdbx_seq_one_letter_code
_entity_poly.pdbx_strand_id
1 'polypeptide(L)' 'MDVKVDGDETPITKVANLFKKQGVILEQQDIMAIHRIPVGKGSTKPVLIKLMNNSAKSNLMKKPQDYEGCR' A
#
# COMPACT_ATOMS: atom_id res chain seq x y z
N MET A 1 6.45 -28.85 13.27
CA MET A 1 7.30 -27.65 13.21
C MET A 1 6.38 -26.49 12.91
N ASP A 2 5.81 -25.94 13.97
CA ASP A 2 4.87 -24.83 13.91
C ASP A 2 5.62 -23.55 13.57
N VAL A 3 5.43 -23.07 12.35
CA VAL A 3 5.90 -21.73 11.97
C VAL A 3 4.92 -20.74 12.58
N LYS A 4 5.17 -20.38 13.85
CA LYS A 4 4.58 -19.17 14.45
C LYS A 4 5.11 -17.96 13.68
N VAL A 5 4.27 -17.36 12.86
CA VAL A 5 4.46 -15.99 12.38
C VAL A 5 3.54 -15.10 13.21
N ASP A 6 3.83 -15.00 14.50
CA ASP A 6 3.30 -13.94 15.34
C ASP A 6 4.25 -12.75 15.23
N GLY A 7 3.97 -11.90 14.25
CA GLY A 7 4.57 -10.59 14.14
C GLY A 7 3.52 -9.67 13.55
N ASP A 8 2.91 -8.84 14.39
CA ASP A 8 1.98 -7.78 14.04
C ASP A 8 2.57 -6.83 12.98
N GLU A 9 2.59 -7.25 11.72
CA GLU A 9 3.01 -6.39 10.62
C GLU A 9 1.87 -5.41 10.37
N THR A 10 1.99 -4.23 10.97
CA THR A 10 0.98 -3.18 10.90
C THR A 10 0.68 -2.86 9.42
N PRO A 11 -0.56 -2.47 9.09
CA PRO A 11 -0.91 -2.08 7.72
C PRO A 11 0.03 -1.02 7.14
N ILE A 12 0.58 -0.16 8.00
CA ILE A 12 1.54 0.88 7.68
C ILE A 12 2.85 0.27 7.17
N THR A 13 3.42 -0.71 7.88
CA THR A 13 4.64 -1.41 7.46
C THR A 13 4.46 -2.14 6.13
N LYS A 14 3.31 -2.80 5.93
CA LYS A 14 2.98 -3.46 4.66
C LYS A 14 2.92 -2.48 3.49
N VAL A 15 2.27 -1.34 3.70
CA VAL A 15 2.21 -0.26 2.71
C VAL A 15 3.60 0.28 2.43
N ALA A 16 4.38 0.67 3.44
CA ALA A 16 5.74 1.18 3.24
C ALA A 16 6.62 0.19 2.45
N ASN A 17 6.54 -1.11 2.77
CA ASN A 17 7.25 -2.16 2.05
C ASN A 17 6.80 -2.32 0.59
N LEU A 18 5.49 -2.27 0.31
CA LEU A 18 4.96 -2.34 -1.05
C LEU A 18 5.47 -1.18 -1.91
N PHE A 19 5.46 0.03 -1.36
CA PHE A 19 5.92 1.23 -2.06
C PHE A 19 7.45 1.21 -2.24
N LYS A 20 8.20 0.71 -1.25
CA LYS A 20 9.65 0.53 -1.35
C LYS A 20 10.03 -0.39 -2.51
N LYS A 21 9.27 -1.48 -2.74
CA LYS A 21 9.45 -2.38 -3.90
C LYS A 21 9.24 -1.67 -5.24
N GLN A 22 8.36 -0.66 -5.25
CA GLN A 22 8.15 0.20 -6.42
C GLN A 22 9.17 1.34 -6.50
N GLY A 23 10.18 1.40 -5.62
CA GLY A 23 11.21 2.44 -5.57
C GLY A 23 10.69 3.78 -5.02
N VAL A 24 9.63 3.77 -4.22
CA VAL A 24 9.12 4.94 -3.49
C VAL A 24 9.38 4.70 -2.01
N ILE A 25 10.15 5.58 -1.38
CA ILE A 25 10.41 5.51 0.06
C ILE A 25 9.27 6.28 0.74
N LEU A 26 8.45 5.56 1.51
CA LEU A 26 7.44 6.13 2.41
C LEU A 26 7.86 5.87 3.84
N GLU A 27 7.93 6.91 4.66
CA GLU A 27 8.12 6.76 6.10
C GLU A 27 6.76 6.60 6.80
N GLN A 28 6.73 6.06 8.02
CA GLN A 28 5.46 5.90 8.74
C GLN A 28 4.75 7.24 8.95
N GLN A 29 5.50 8.31 9.16
CA GLN A 29 4.98 9.68 9.32
C GLN A 29 4.30 10.23 8.06
N ASP A 30 4.64 9.71 6.87
CA ASP A 30 3.98 10.09 5.62
C ASP A 30 2.60 9.46 5.47
N ILE A 31 2.24 8.45 6.26
CA ILE A 31 0.99 7.71 6.17
C ILE A 31 0.05 8.19 7.28
N MET A 32 -0.94 8.99 6.92
CA MET A 32 -1.94 9.49 7.88
C MET A 32 -2.98 8.42 8.23
N ALA A 33 -3.44 7.67 7.25
CA ALA A 33 -4.50 6.68 7.45
C ALA A 33 -4.51 5.61 6.37
N ILE A 34 -4.99 4.42 6.75
CA ILE A 34 -5.21 3.29 5.86
C ILE A 34 -6.63 2.79 6.08
N HIS A 35 -7.45 2.73 5.04
CA HIS A 35 -8.84 2.31 5.10
C HIS A 35 -9.09 1.20 4.09
N ARG A 36 -9.72 0.11 4.52
CA ARG A 36 -10.16 -0.95 3.61
C ARG A 36 -11.51 -0.56 3.05
N ILE A 37 -11.62 -0.51 1.72
CA ILE A 37 -12.89 -0.23 1.07
C ILE A 37 -13.67 -1.54 1.00
N PRO A 38 -14.90 -1.61 1.55
CA PRO A 38 -15.74 -2.78 1.40
C PRO A 38 -16.17 -2.92 -0.06
N VAL A 39 -15.77 -4.02 -0.69
CA VAL A 39 -16.25 -4.41 -2.02
C VAL A 39 -16.99 -5.75 -1.93
N GLY A 40 -17.88 -5.98 -2.88
CA GLY A 40 -18.72 -7.18 -2.95
C GLY A 40 -17.90 -8.48 -2.95
N LYS A 41 -18.53 -9.59 -2.50
CA LYS A 41 -17.90 -10.91 -2.43
C LYS A 41 -17.32 -11.30 -3.80
N GLY A 42 -16.06 -11.75 -3.82
CA GLY A 42 -15.38 -12.24 -5.03
C GLY A 42 -14.37 -11.27 -5.66
N SER A 43 -14.20 -10.05 -5.11
CA SER A 43 -13.23 -9.07 -5.61
C SER A 43 -12.09 -8.80 -4.63
N THR A 44 -10.89 -8.51 -5.16
CA THR A 44 -9.74 -8.05 -4.37
C THR A 44 -10.11 -6.74 -3.67
N LYS A 45 -10.10 -6.72 -2.33
CA LYS A 45 -10.52 -5.54 -1.56
C LYS A 45 -9.50 -4.41 -1.71
N PRO A 46 -9.85 -3.28 -2.33
CA PRO A 46 -8.93 -2.18 -2.46
C PRO A 46 -8.70 -1.51 -1.11
N VAL A 47 -7.50 -0.94 -0.96
CA VAL A 47 -7.08 -0.21 0.24
C VAL A 47 -6.87 1.24 -0.15
N LEU A 48 -7.57 2.14 0.54
CA LEU A 48 -7.36 3.57 0.45
C LEU A 48 -6.25 3.98 1.43
N ILE A 49 -5.24 4.68 0.94
CA ILE A 49 -4.12 5.16 1.75
C ILE A 49 -4.12 6.69 1.66
N LYS A 50 -4.24 7.35 2.80
CA LYS A 50 -4.11 8.80 2.92
C LYS A 50 -2.67 9.14 3.31
N LEU A 51 -1.96 9.80 2.40
CA LEU A 51 -0.62 10.30 2.65
C LEU A 51 -0.67 11.74 3.18
N MET A 52 0.29 12.10 4.03
CA MET A 52 0.45 13.44 4.58
C MET A 52 1.00 14.41 3.53
N ASN A 53 1.88 13.93 2.65
CA ASN A 53 2.53 14.74 1.63
C ASN A 53 2.06 14.37 0.21
N ASN A 54 1.65 15.39 -0.56
CA ASN A 54 1.25 15.24 -1.97
C ASN A 54 2.45 14.94 -2.91
N SER A 55 3.68 15.22 -2.47
CA SER A 55 4.90 14.92 -3.26
C SER A 55 5.10 13.41 -3.44
N ALA A 56 4.87 12.62 -2.39
CA ALA A 56 4.95 11.17 -2.44
C ALA A 56 3.89 10.57 -3.38
N LYS A 57 2.66 11.12 -3.35
CA LYS A 57 1.60 10.77 -4.31
C LYS A 57 1.99 11.13 -5.75
N SER A 58 2.57 12.31 -5.97
CA SER A 58 3.02 12.74 -7.31
C SER A 58 4.13 11.84 -7.85
N ASN A 59 5.10 11.46 -7.02
CA ASN A 59 6.20 10.57 -7.39
C ASN A 59 5.71 9.13 -7.67
N LEU A 60 4.66 8.69 -6.98
CA LEU A 60 3.99 7.42 -7.28
C LEU A 60 3.33 7.45 -8.66
N MET A 61 2.52 8.48 -8.93
CA MET A 61 1.73 8.58 -10.16
C MET A 61 2.57 8.85 -11.41
N LYS A 62 3.80 9.34 -11.25
CA LYS A 62 4.75 9.60 -12.35
C LYS A 62 5.49 8.37 -12.84
N LYS A 63 5.45 7.25 -12.10
CA LYS A 63 6.01 6.00 -12.61
C LYS A 63 5.05 5.43 -13.67
N PRO A 64 5.57 4.93 -14.80
CA PRO A 64 4.73 4.28 -15.79
C PRO A 64 3.98 3.16 -15.09
N GLN A 65 2.66 3.25 -15.14
CA GLN A 65 1.76 2.20 -14.74
C GLN A 65 1.96 1.01 -15.70
N ASP A 66 2.83 0.06 -15.35
CA ASP A 66 2.65 -1.32 -15.81
C ASP A 66 1.42 -1.88 -15.08
N TYR A 67 0.23 -1.42 -15.48
CA TYR A 67 -1.02 -2.06 -15.13
C TYR A 67 -1.15 -3.30 -16.02
N GLU A 68 -0.46 -4.39 -15.64
CA GLU A 68 -0.85 -5.72 -16.09
C GLU A 68 -2.19 -6.07 -15.45
N GLY A 69 -3.28 -5.75 -16.13
CA GLY A 69 -4.62 -6.20 -15.74
C GLY A 69 -5.69 -5.14 -15.87
N CYS A 70 -6.03 -4.79 -17.11
CA CYS A 70 -7.39 -4.48 -17.57
C CYS A 70 -7.33 -4.35 -19.10
N ARG A 71 -7.35 -5.49 -19.79
CA ARG A 71 -7.66 -5.58 -21.22
C ARG A 71 -8.86 -6.50 -21.38
#